data_AF-A0A975U505-F1
#
_entry.id   AF-A0A975U505-F1
#
_cell.length_a   1.000
_cell.length_b   1.000
_cell.length_c   1.000
_cell.angle_alpha   90.00
_cell.angle_beta   90.00
_cell.angle_gamma   90.00
#
_symmetry.space_group_name_H-M   'P 1'
#
loop_
_entity.id
_entity.type
_entity.pdbx_description
1 polymer ?
#
loop_
_entity_poly.entity_id
_entity_poly.type
_entity_poly.pdbx_seq_one_letter_code
_entity_poly.pdbx_strand_id
1 'polypeptide(L)'
;MTDGAIAAALEAARALLAAARPFAQAEDGTDPLASLLYDRWFHETTGERRRYPAPSAYRAMALAAQAFEPGWTIEGPCPGAPGAARLRRGDTLRDAPPLAWAPVGAPRVAPRPGQAALAATLRDGPQGGFWHLWSPVWPDRSPRGLSRWYLQVASGSELAAAATLAAHAPAERAWAAKLLAGEHRAGRRDVAVFYAPVRSASWLAALFEALAPRLEDRAGPPFTEPLAPGIARADDPGGGMSFGQSRCALLAAAAWARPEALGDAALWREAVARAFAEQGLDLATPWAAVADG
;
A
#
# COMPACT_ATOMS: atom_id res chain seq x y z
N MET A 1 -3.73 0.39 -19.96
CA MET A 1 -2.27 0.44 -20.27
C MET A 1 -2.10 0.21 -21.76
N THR A 2 -1.19 0.88 -22.45
CA THR A 2 -0.93 0.59 -23.88
C THR A 2 0.04 -0.59 -24.01
N ASP A 3 -0.06 -1.35 -25.10
CA ASP A 3 0.92 -2.40 -25.43
C ASP A 3 2.37 -1.89 -25.40
N GLY A 4 2.58 -0.62 -25.76
CA GLY A 4 3.88 0.04 -25.68
C GLY A 4 4.45 0.14 -24.27
N ALA A 5 3.62 0.40 -23.26
CA ALA A 5 4.07 0.48 -21.86
C ALA A 5 4.47 -0.90 -21.31
N ILE A 6 3.74 -1.95 -21.68
CA ILE A 6 4.10 -3.34 -21.34
C ILE A 6 5.43 -3.70 -22.01
N ALA A 7 5.56 -3.43 -23.32
CA ALA A 7 6.79 -3.70 -24.06
C ALA A 7 8.00 -2.98 -23.46
N ALA A 8 7.86 -1.70 -23.10
CA ALA A 8 8.93 -0.94 -22.45
C ALA A 8 9.33 -1.52 -21.08
N ALA A 9 8.35 -1.93 -20.26
CA ALA A 9 8.62 -2.56 -18.97
C ALA A 9 9.35 -3.91 -19.13
N LEU A 10 8.93 -4.72 -20.12
CA LEU A 10 9.56 -6.00 -20.44
C LEU A 10 11.00 -5.81 -20.91
N GLU A 11 11.25 -4.83 -21.77
CA GLU A 11 12.59 -4.52 -22.28
C GLU A 11 13.53 -4.03 -21.17
N ALA A 12 13.05 -3.15 -20.29
CA ALA A 12 13.81 -2.69 -19.13
C ALA A 12 14.15 -3.85 -18.17
N ALA A 13 13.19 -4.77 -17.93
CA ALA A 13 13.45 -5.97 -17.14
C ALA A 13 14.49 -6.87 -17.81
N ARG A 14 14.35 -7.13 -19.13
CA ARG A 14 15.27 -7.97 -19.90
C ARG A 14 16.71 -7.49 -19.78
N ALA A 15 16.93 -6.20 -20.02
CA ALA A 15 18.26 -5.60 -19.94
C ALA A 15 18.86 -5.72 -18.53
N LEU A 16 18.06 -5.45 -17.49
CA LEU A 16 18.51 -5.57 -16.10
C LEU A 16 18.87 -7.01 -15.73
N LEU A 17 18.01 -7.97 -16.09
CA LEU A 17 18.22 -9.39 -15.78
C LEU A 17 19.39 -9.97 -16.56
N ALA A 18 19.58 -9.59 -17.82
CA ALA A 18 20.74 -10.00 -18.64
C ALA A 18 22.05 -9.58 -17.98
N ALA A 19 22.12 -8.36 -17.43
CA ALA A 19 23.30 -7.86 -16.75
C ALA A 19 23.55 -8.53 -15.38
N ALA A 20 22.49 -8.86 -14.64
CA ALA A 20 22.59 -9.36 -13.27
C ALA A 20 22.74 -10.88 -13.15
N ARG A 21 22.16 -11.65 -14.09
CA ARG A 21 22.10 -13.11 -14.02
C ARG A 21 23.46 -13.82 -13.83
N PRO A 22 24.57 -13.40 -14.46
CA PRO A 22 25.87 -14.04 -14.23
C PRO A 22 26.36 -14.00 -12.77
N PHE A 23 25.83 -13.06 -11.98
CA PHE A 23 26.20 -12.84 -10.58
C PHE A 23 25.13 -13.32 -9.60
N ALA A 24 23.98 -13.79 -10.11
CA ALA A 24 22.87 -14.21 -9.28
C ALA A 24 23.11 -15.63 -8.75
N GLN A 25 23.30 -15.75 -7.44
CA GLN A 25 23.29 -17.01 -6.71
C GLN A 25 22.06 -17.02 -5.81
N ALA A 26 21.27 -18.10 -5.86
CA ALA A 26 20.13 -18.23 -4.97
C ALA A 26 20.65 -18.44 -3.53
N GLU A 27 20.28 -17.55 -2.63
CA GLU A 27 20.56 -17.65 -1.20
C GLU A 27 19.24 -17.71 -0.44
N ASP A 28 19.15 -18.64 0.52
CA ASP A 28 18.11 -18.70 1.55
C ASP A 28 16.66 -18.61 1.04
N GLY A 29 16.37 -19.24 -0.09
CA GLY A 29 15.01 -19.32 -0.65
C GLY A 29 14.48 -17.99 -1.20
N THR A 30 15.32 -16.96 -1.30
CA THR A 30 14.98 -15.70 -1.97
C THR A 30 15.53 -15.69 -3.39
N ASP A 31 14.71 -15.29 -4.36
CA ASP A 31 15.18 -15.11 -5.74
C ASP A 31 15.89 -13.75 -5.87
N PRO A 32 17.22 -13.71 -6.08
CA PRO A 32 17.97 -12.46 -6.18
C PRO A 32 17.56 -11.62 -7.40
N LEU A 33 17.13 -12.25 -8.50
CA LEU A 33 16.68 -11.55 -9.69
C LEU A 33 15.33 -10.87 -9.46
N ALA A 34 14.41 -11.55 -8.78
CA ALA A 34 13.13 -10.97 -8.40
C ALA A 34 13.31 -9.78 -7.44
N SER A 35 14.21 -9.93 -6.47
CA SER A 35 14.53 -8.87 -5.49
C SER A 35 15.14 -7.65 -6.16
N LEU A 36 16.10 -7.86 -7.07
CA LEU A 36 16.71 -6.79 -7.86
C LEU A 36 15.69 -6.02 -8.71
N LEU A 37 14.80 -6.75 -9.41
CA LEU A 37 13.71 -6.14 -10.18
C LEU A 37 12.81 -5.32 -9.26
N TYR A 38 12.40 -5.88 -8.13
CA TYR A 38 11.53 -5.21 -7.18
C TYR A 38 12.15 -3.90 -6.67
N ASP A 39 13.41 -3.94 -6.26
CA ASP A 39 14.15 -2.76 -5.81
C ASP A 39 14.25 -1.71 -6.91
N ARG A 40 14.51 -2.10 -8.16
CA ARG A 40 14.57 -1.15 -9.26
C ARG A 40 13.23 -0.53 -9.63
N TRP A 41 12.17 -1.32 -9.62
CA TRP A 41 10.85 -0.85 -10.03
C TRP A 41 10.11 -0.07 -8.96
N PHE A 42 10.28 -0.45 -7.69
CA PHE A 42 9.52 0.14 -6.59
C PHE A 42 10.35 1.10 -5.76
N HIS A 43 11.63 0.81 -5.48
CA HIS A 43 12.45 1.64 -4.60
C HIS A 43 13.29 2.70 -5.31
N GLU A 44 13.43 2.62 -6.64
CA GLU A 44 14.22 3.54 -7.46
C GLU A 44 15.61 3.83 -6.84
N THR A 45 16.49 2.82 -6.86
CA THR A 45 17.72 2.78 -6.05
C THR A 45 18.81 3.82 -6.41
N THR A 46 18.56 4.69 -7.39
CA THR A 46 19.46 5.77 -7.82
C THR A 46 19.01 7.16 -7.36
N GLY A 47 17.81 7.32 -6.80
CA GLY A 47 17.30 8.63 -6.35
C GLY A 47 17.93 9.11 -5.04
N GLU A 48 17.92 10.43 -4.84
CA GLU A 48 18.27 11.08 -3.58
C GLU A 48 17.39 10.58 -2.43
N ARG A 49 17.92 10.64 -1.20
CA ARG A 49 17.12 10.35 -0.01
C ARG A 49 16.17 11.51 0.27
N ARG A 50 14.95 11.16 0.62
CA ARG A 50 13.85 12.04 0.95
C ARG A 50 13.27 11.62 2.30
N ARG A 51 12.98 12.62 3.14
CA ARG A 51 12.30 12.42 4.41
C ARG A 51 10.79 12.59 4.21
N TYR A 52 10.07 11.50 4.39
CA TYR A 52 8.61 11.46 4.45
C TYR A 52 8.15 11.75 5.88
N PRO A 53 6.88 12.18 6.07
CA PRO A 53 6.34 12.40 7.41
C PRO A 53 6.53 11.21 8.34
N ALA A 54 6.75 11.50 9.62
CA ALA A 54 6.77 10.47 10.65
C ALA A 54 5.36 9.93 10.89
N PRO A 55 5.20 8.68 11.38
CA PRO A 55 3.90 8.11 11.71
C PRO A 55 3.03 8.99 12.62
N SER A 56 3.65 9.70 13.57
CA SER A 56 2.95 10.64 14.45
C SER A 56 2.34 11.84 13.72
N ALA A 57 2.99 12.34 12.67
CA ALA A 57 2.49 13.45 11.87
C ALA A 57 1.30 13.01 11.00
N TYR A 58 1.38 11.82 10.40
CA TYR A 58 0.23 11.22 9.71
C TYR A 58 -0.96 11.02 10.63
N ARG A 59 -0.74 10.46 11.83
CA ARG A 59 -1.80 10.29 12.82
C ARG A 59 -2.45 11.62 13.19
N ALA A 60 -1.67 12.64 13.54
CA ALA A 60 -2.20 13.95 13.90
C ALA A 60 -3.09 14.53 12.78
N MET A 61 -2.65 14.41 11.53
CA MET A 61 -3.38 14.91 10.36
C MET A 61 -4.64 14.11 10.05
N ALA A 62 -4.57 12.77 10.11
CA ALA A 62 -5.71 11.91 9.90
C ALA A 62 -6.76 12.10 11.00
N LEU A 63 -6.36 12.35 12.26
CA LEU A 63 -7.29 12.57 13.37
C LEU A 63 -8.08 13.88 13.24
N ALA A 64 -7.45 14.94 12.73
CA ALA A 64 -8.14 16.21 12.48
C ALA A 64 -9.29 16.05 11.45
N ALA A 65 -9.18 15.04 10.59
CA ALA A 65 -10.16 14.69 9.57
C ALA A 65 -11.14 13.58 10.00
N GLN A 66 -10.90 12.91 11.13
CA GLN A 66 -11.65 11.73 11.55
C GLN A 66 -12.82 12.05 12.47
N ALA A 67 -13.87 11.23 12.34
CA ALA A 67 -14.88 11.11 13.37
C ALA A 67 -14.33 10.37 14.58
N PHE A 68 -14.61 10.91 15.76
CA PHE A 68 -14.50 10.17 17.01
C PHE A 68 -15.86 9.59 17.37
N GLU A 69 -15.88 8.33 17.80
CA GLU A 69 -17.10 7.68 18.27
C GLU A 69 -17.23 7.77 19.79
N PRO A 70 -18.42 8.10 20.32
CA PRO A 70 -18.70 8.09 21.75
C PRO A 70 -18.98 6.67 22.27
N GLY A 71 -19.32 6.58 23.56
CA GLY A 71 -19.74 5.33 24.20
C GLY A 71 -18.59 4.48 24.74
N TRP A 72 -17.36 5.00 24.71
CA TRP A 72 -16.21 4.38 25.36
C TRP A 72 -16.07 4.85 26.81
N THR A 73 -15.45 4.01 27.62
CA THR A 73 -15.04 4.35 29.00
C THR A 73 -13.57 4.02 29.17
N ILE A 74 -12.85 4.86 29.91
CA ILE A 74 -11.43 4.63 30.21
C ILE A 74 -11.34 3.51 31.24
N GLU A 75 -10.65 2.43 30.93
CA GLU A 75 -10.34 1.38 31.91
C GLU A 75 -9.06 1.72 32.68
N GLY A 76 -8.06 2.28 31.99
CA GLY A 76 -6.81 2.68 32.57
C GLY A 76 -5.75 3.00 31.51
N PRO A 77 -4.51 3.30 31.92
CA PRO A 77 -3.40 3.46 30.98
C PRO A 77 -3.02 2.12 30.34
N CYS A 78 -2.52 2.14 29.10
CA CYS A 78 -1.92 0.94 28.52
C CYS A 78 -0.49 0.72 29.08
N PRO A 79 -0.17 -0.47 29.63
CA PRO A 79 1.18 -0.76 30.08
C PRO A 79 2.23 -0.57 28.97
N GLY A 80 3.31 0.14 29.26
CA GLY A 80 4.42 0.35 28.32
C GLY A 80 4.16 1.36 27.20
N ALA A 81 3.00 2.02 27.15
CA ALA A 81 2.67 3.01 26.13
C ALA A 81 2.19 4.34 26.76
N PRO A 82 3.12 5.24 27.13
CA PRO A 82 2.77 6.54 27.73
C PRO A 82 1.77 7.33 26.86
N GLY A 83 0.69 7.80 27.48
CA GLY A 83 -0.39 8.55 26.81
C GLY A 83 -1.40 7.68 26.04
N ALA A 84 -1.18 6.37 25.94
CA ALA A 84 -2.20 5.45 25.46
C ALA A 84 -3.17 5.08 26.59
N ALA A 85 -4.43 4.83 26.24
CA ALA A 85 -5.45 4.37 27.17
C ALA A 85 -6.11 3.09 26.67
N ARG A 86 -6.42 2.20 27.61
CA ARG A 86 -7.31 1.08 27.38
C ARG A 86 -8.74 1.57 27.54
N LEU A 87 -9.53 1.40 26.49
CA LEU A 87 -10.92 1.82 26.42
C LEU A 87 -11.83 0.59 26.38
N ARG A 88 -13.00 0.72 27.02
CA ARG A 88 -14.03 -0.32 27.04
C ARG A 88 -15.37 0.20 26.53
N ARG A 89 -16.04 -0.61 25.70
CA ARG A 89 -17.43 -0.43 25.23
C ARG A 89 -18.14 -1.77 25.22
N GLY A 90 -19.03 -2.00 26.19
CA GLY A 90 -19.60 -3.34 26.43
C GLY A 90 -18.49 -4.34 26.75
N ASP A 91 -18.46 -5.44 26.01
CA ASP A 91 -17.41 -6.49 26.11
C ASP A 91 -16.19 -6.21 25.21
N THR A 92 -16.19 -5.11 24.46
CA THR A 92 -15.07 -4.74 23.59
C THR A 92 -14.03 -3.94 24.37
N LEU A 93 -12.79 -4.40 24.34
CA LEU A 93 -11.61 -3.67 24.80
C LEU A 93 -10.80 -3.18 23.60
N ARG A 94 -10.24 -1.97 23.73
CA ARG A 94 -9.39 -1.36 22.70
C ARG A 94 -8.26 -0.59 23.36
N ASP A 95 -7.03 -0.90 22.97
CA ASP A 95 -5.88 -0.07 23.30
C ASP A 95 -5.80 1.09 22.29
N ALA A 96 -6.06 2.31 22.76
CA ALA A 96 -6.04 3.52 21.95
C ALA A 96 -4.71 4.27 22.16
N PRO A 97 -3.88 4.42 21.12
CA PRO A 97 -2.60 5.12 21.25
C PRO A 97 -2.80 6.62 21.50
N PRO A 98 -1.73 7.38 21.84
CA PRO A 98 -1.84 8.82 22.00
C PRO A 98 -2.51 9.48 20.79
N LEU A 99 -3.38 10.46 21.08
CA LEU A 99 -4.23 11.21 20.14
C LEU A 99 -5.42 10.42 19.56
N ALA A 100 -5.43 9.08 19.60
CA ALA A 100 -6.54 8.28 19.09
C ALA A 100 -7.75 8.19 20.05
N TRP A 101 -7.77 9.00 21.10
CA TRP A 101 -8.85 9.08 22.06
C TRP A 101 -8.85 10.43 22.78
N ALA A 102 -9.99 10.80 23.36
CA ALA A 102 -10.12 11.97 24.21
C ALA A 102 -11.12 11.72 25.35
N PRO A 103 -10.86 12.17 26.58
CA PRO A 103 -11.88 12.12 27.63
C PRO A 103 -13.07 13.01 27.28
N VAL A 104 -14.28 12.56 27.59
CA VAL A 104 -15.48 13.41 27.53
C VAL A 104 -15.48 14.33 28.75
N GLY A 105 -15.62 15.63 28.50
CA GLY A 105 -15.58 16.67 29.54
C GLY A 105 -14.17 17.16 29.88
N ALA A 106 -14.11 18.28 30.62
CA ALA A 106 -12.93 18.99 31.15
C ALA A 106 -11.54 18.48 30.68
N PRO A 107 -11.05 18.90 29.50
CA PRO A 107 -9.80 18.40 28.89
C PRO A 107 -8.52 18.73 29.69
N ARG A 108 -8.63 19.52 30.76
CA ARG A 108 -7.53 19.94 31.63
C ARG A 108 -7.34 19.07 32.87
N VAL A 109 -8.21 18.08 33.10
CA VAL A 109 -8.10 17.15 34.23
C VAL A 109 -7.49 15.84 33.75
N ALA A 110 -6.58 15.27 34.55
CA ALA A 110 -6.02 13.96 34.28
C ALA A 110 -7.15 12.92 34.11
N PRO A 111 -7.17 12.16 33.00
CA PRO A 111 -8.21 11.16 32.73
C PRO A 111 -8.26 10.09 33.82
N ARG A 112 -9.46 9.62 34.17
CA ARG A 112 -9.67 8.64 35.26
C ARG A 112 -10.34 7.36 34.75
N PRO A 113 -10.02 6.18 35.32
CA PRO A 113 -10.82 4.98 35.11
C PRO A 113 -12.32 5.23 35.37
N GLY A 114 -13.18 4.69 34.51
CA GLY A 114 -14.63 4.88 34.51
C GLY A 114 -15.10 6.16 33.80
N GLN A 115 -14.22 7.10 33.47
CA GLN A 115 -14.60 8.32 32.75
C GLN A 115 -15.03 7.97 31.31
N ALA A 116 -16.06 8.64 30.81
CA ALA A 116 -16.46 8.53 29.41
C ALA A 116 -15.35 9.06 28.48
N ALA A 117 -15.20 8.43 27.32
CA ALA A 117 -14.21 8.77 26.32
C ALA A 117 -14.80 8.71 24.92
N LEU A 118 -14.13 9.44 24.03
CA LEU A 118 -14.25 9.37 22.60
C LEU A 118 -13.05 8.57 22.07
N ALA A 119 -13.26 7.71 21.07
CA ALA A 119 -12.19 7.00 20.39
C ALA A 119 -12.19 7.31 18.88
N ALA A 120 -11.01 7.42 18.28
CA ALA A 120 -10.89 7.56 16.83
C ALA A 120 -11.52 6.34 16.13
N THR A 121 -12.35 6.56 15.11
CA THR A 121 -13.02 5.46 14.41
C THR A 121 -12.05 4.59 13.63
N LEU A 122 -11.07 5.19 12.95
CA LEU A 122 -10.09 4.44 12.18
C LEU A 122 -9.06 3.77 13.10
N ARG A 123 -8.52 2.64 12.64
CA ARG A 123 -7.33 2.02 13.25
C ARG A 123 -6.11 2.47 12.46
N ASP A 124 -4.97 2.65 13.12
CA ASP A 124 -3.74 3.06 12.46
C ASP A 124 -2.48 2.55 13.17
N GLY A 125 -1.36 2.49 12.46
CA GLY A 125 -0.09 2.07 13.06
C GLY A 125 1.08 1.98 12.09
N PRO A 126 2.33 2.02 12.59
CA PRO A 126 3.51 1.84 11.76
C PRO A 126 3.75 0.35 11.42
N GLN A 127 4.14 0.05 10.18
CA GLN A 127 4.54 -1.29 9.74
C GLN A 127 5.53 -1.20 8.57
N GLY A 128 6.70 -1.81 8.68
CA GLY A 128 7.63 -1.98 7.55
C GLY A 128 8.08 -0.68 6.84
N GLY A 129 8.22 0.43 7.58
CA GLY A 129 8.55 1.74 7.00
C GLY A 129 7.35 2.50 6.42
N PHE A 130 6.13 2.04 6.67
CA PHE A 130 4.88 2.70 6.32
C PHE A 130 4.10 3.06 7.59
N TRP A 131 3.22 4.05 7.47
CA TRP A 131 2.08 4.25 8.36
C TRP A 131 0.83 3.72 7.66
N HIS A 132 0.09 2.86 8.35
CA HIS A 132 -1.12 2.23 7.86
C HIS A 132 -2.35 2.86 8.50
N LEU A 133 -3.43 2.89 7.74
CA LEU A 133 -4.76 3.31 8.14
C LEU A 133 -5.75 2.22 7.72
N TRP A 134 -6.68 1.85 8.60
CA TRP A 134 -7.71 0.86 8.34
C TRP A 134 -9.08 1.38 8.74
N SER A 135 -10.06 1.15 7.88
CA SER A 135 -11.47 1.31 8.24
C SER A 135 -11.85 0.47 9.48
N PRO A 136 -12.89 0.88 10.24
CA PRO A 136 -13.39 0.12 11.38
C PRO A 136 -13.82 -1.30 11.03
N VAL A 137 -14.34 -1.51 9.81
CA VAL A 137 -14.82 -2.80 9.32
C VAL A 137 -13.76 -3.60 8.56
N TRP A 138 -12.51 -3.14 8.51
CA TRP A 138 -11.42 -3.93 7.94
C TRP A 138 -11.18 -5.19 8.78
N PRO A 139 -11.13 -6.39 8.18
CA PRO A 139 -10.86 -7.61 8.95
C PRO A 139 -9.39 -7.72 9.37
N ASP A 140 -9.11 -8.53 10.39
CA ASP A 140 -7.72 -8.74 10.87
C ASP A 140 -6.83 -9.42 9.83
N ARG A 141 -7.44 -10.14 8.89
CA ARG A 141 -6.78 -10.66 7.69
C ARG A 141 -7.29 -9.92 6.47
N SER A 142 -6.40 -9.54 5.56
CA SER A 142 -6.79 -8.90 4.30
C SER A 142 -7.89 -9.69 3.58
N PRO A 143 -8.98 -9.03 3.15
CA PRO A 143 -10.00 -9.69 2.34
C PRO A 143 -9.42 -10.34 1.08
N ARG A 144 -10.11 -11.35 0.54
CA ARG A 144 -9.86 -11.82 -0.84
C ARG A 144 -10.45 -10.82 -1.84
N GLY A 145 -9.95 -10.84 -3.08
CA GLY A 145 -10.46 -9.97 -4.14
C GLY A 145 -10.28 -8.48 -3.86
N LEU A 146 -9.12 -8.11 -3.31
CA LEU A 146 -8.73 -6.71 -3.14
C LEU A 146 -8.19 -6.15 -4.44
N SER A 147 -8.52 -4.89 -4.72
CA SER A 147 -7.74 -4.06 -5.62
C SER A 147 -6.84 -3.13 -4.79
N ARG A 148 -5.73 -2.74 -5.41
CA ARG A 148 -4.72 -1.83 -4.88
C ARG A 148 -4.62 -0.65 -5.84
N TRP A 149 -4.73 0.55 -5.30
CA TRP A 149 -4.56 1.79 -6.06
C TRP A 149 -3.28 2.47 -5.60
N TYR A 150 -2.35 2.61 -6.53
CA TYR A 150 -1.09 3.32 -6.35
C TYR A 150 -1.35 4.79 -6.61
N LEU A 151 -1.18 5.59 -5.55
CA LEU A 151 -1.39 7.03 -5.58
C LEU A 151 -0.01 7.70 -5.63
N GLN A 152 0.31 8.33 -6.75
CA GLN A 152 1.54 9.12 -6.90
C GLN A 152 1.35 10.46 -6.20
N VAL A 153 1.52 10.47 -4.88
CA VAL A 153 1.34 11.67 -4.05
C VAL A 153 2.47 12.65 -4.34
N ALA A 154 2.11 13.87 -4.71
CA ALA A 154 3.06 14.94 -4.99
C ALA A 154 3.90 15.25 -3.75
N SER A 155 5.17 15.59 -3.97
CA SER A 155 6.08 15.94 -2.88
C SER A 155 5.53 17.08 -2.01
N GLY A 156 5.43 16.86 -0.70
CA GLY A 156 4.89 17.82 0.27
C GLY A 156 3.38 17.70 0.49
N SER A 157 2.68 16.88 -0.30
CA SER A 157 1.25 16.65 -0.16
C SER A 157 0.89 15.43 0.69
N GLU A 158 1.87 14.72 1.27
CA GLU A 158 1.67 13.46 1.99
C GLU A 158 0.66 13.57 3.13
N LEU A 159 0.82 14.59 3.98
CA LEU A 159 -0.08 14.79 5.11
C LEU A 159 -1.50 15.13 4.65
N ALA A 160 -1.62 15.99 3.63
CA ALA A 160 -2.92 16.35 3.12
C ALA A 160 -3.62 15.18 2.41
N ALA A 161 -2.88 14.34 1.68
CA ALA A 161 -3.41 13.11 1.12
C ALA A 161 -3.91 12.16 2.22
N ALA A 162 -3.17 12.05 3.34
CA ALA A 162 -3.61 11.26 4.50
C ALA A 162 -4.92 11.80 5.12
N ALA A 163 -5.05 13.13 5.27
CA ALA A 163 -6.29 13.75 5.72
C ALA A 163 -7.45 13.49 4.74
N THR A 164 -7.22 13.64 3.43
CA THR A 164 -8.23 13.36 2.41
C THR A 164 -8.71 11.91 2.46
N LEU A 165 -7.78 10.94 2.56
CA LEU A 165 -8.12 9.53 2.73
C LEU A 165 -8.99 9.31 3.98
N ALA A 166 -8.61 9.91 5.10
CA ALA A 166 -9.34 9.76 6.36
C ALA A 166 -10.73 10.43 6.36
N ALA A 167 -10.88 11.56 5.68
CA ALA A 167 -12.14 12.32 5.60
C ALA A 167 -13.14 11.71 4.60
N HIS A 168 -12.66 11.20 3.47
CA HIS A 168 -13.52 10.83 2.34
C HIS A 168 -13.73 9.33 2.18
N ALA A 169 -12.88 8.48 2.76
CA ALA A 169 -13.08 7.04 2.69
C ALA A 169 -14.15 6.60 3.71
N PRO A 170 -15.24 5.93 3.27
CA PRO A 170 -16.39 5.62 4.11
C PRO A 170 -16.06 4.60 5.21
N ALA A 171 -16.40 4.91 6.45
CA ALA A 171 -16.09 4.07 7.61
C ALA A 171 -16.84 2.73 7.62
N GLU A 172 -18.01 2.67 6.96
CA GLU A 172 -18.84 1.47 6.82
C GLU A 172 -18.37 0.51 5.72
N ARG A 173 -17.31 0.85 4.99
CA ARG A 173 -16.72 0.00 3.94
C ARG A 173 -15.35 -0.48 4.35
N ALA A 174 -15.03 -1.72 3.97
CA ALA A 174 -13.71 -2.27 4.20
C ALA A 174 -12.71 -1.63 3.24
N TRP A 175 -11.83 -0.80 3.80
CA TRP A 175 -10.65 -0.29 3.12
C TRP A 175 -9.45 -0.17 4.06
N ALA A 176 -8.27 -0.10 3.46
CA ALA A 176 -7.01 0.22 4.13
C ALA A 176 -6.18 1.16 3.26
N ALA A 177 -5.25 1.88 3.87
CA ALA A 177 -4.24 2.65 3.16
C ALA A 177 -2.88 2.40 3.81
N LYS A 178 -1.82 2.43 3.01
CA LYS A 178 -0.44 2.56 3.50
C LYS A 178 0.16 3.83 2.93
N LEU A 179 0.87 4.57 3.76
CA LEU A 179 1.61 5.77 3.40
C LEU A 179 3.05 5.64 3.86
N LEU A 180 3.98 5.95 2.98
CA LEU A 180 5.40 5.83 3.24
C LEU A 180 5.82 6.78 4.36
N ALA A 181 6.61 6.29 5.32
CA ALA A 181 6.99 7.04 6.51
C ALA A 181 8.49 6.95 6.80
N GLY A 182 9.10 8.05 7.23
CA GLY A 182 10.53 8.10 7.54
C GLY A 182 11.41 8.39 6.32
N GLU A 183 12.67 7.96 6.35
CA GLU A 183 13.64 8.27 5.30
C GLU A 183 13.69 7.16 4.24
N HIS A 184 13.41 7.51 2.99
CA HIS A 184 13.42 6.60 1.85
C HIS A 184 14.00 7.31 0.62
N ARG A 185 14.08 6.65 -0.53
CA ARG A 185 14.47 7.32 -1.78
C ARG A 185 13.29 8.12 -2.36
N ALA A 186 13.58 9.26 -2.98
CA ALA A 186 12.59 10.17 -3.55
C ALA A 186 11.79 9.54 -4.71
N GLY A 187 12.37 8.56 -5.39
CA GLY A 187 11.77 7.91 -6.56
C GLY A 187 10.81 6.75 -6.25
N ARG A 188 10.59 6.42 -4.97
CA ARG A 188 9.76 5.27 -4.60
C ARG A 188 8.36 5.39 -5.22
N ARG A 189 7.84 4.34 -5.88
CA ARG A 189 6.57 4.39 -6.66
C ARG A 189 5.33 3.96 -5.88
N ASP A 190 5.51 3.44 -4.67
CA ASP A 190 4.44 3.02 -3.77
C ASP A 190 4.36 3.92 -2.52
N VAL A 191 4.53 5.24 -2.69
CA VAL A 191 4.45 6.25 -1.62
C VAL A 191 3.13 6.17 -0.88
N ALA A 192 2.02 6.03 -1.60
CA ALA A 192 0.73 5.73 -1.00
C ALA A 192 0.02 4.64 -1.81
N VAL A 193 -0.53 3.66 -1.11
CA VAL A 193 -1.36 2.61 -1.72
C VAL A 193 -2.65 2.47 -0.94
N PHE A 194 -3.76 2.55 -1.66
CA PHE A 194 -5.09 2.36 -1.13
C PHE A 194 -5.57 0.93 -1.46
N TYR A 195 -6.31 0.32 -0.54
CA TYR A 195 -6.82 -1.04 -0.64
C TYR A 195 -8.31 -1.06 -0.37
N ALA A 196 -9.06 -1.76 -1.21
CA ALA A 196 -10.50 -1.94 -1.10
C ALA A 196 -10.93 -3.14 -1.97
N PRO A 197 -12.02 -3.83 -1.62
CA PRO A 197 -12.57 -4.90 -2.46
C PRO A 197 -12.92 -4.40 -3.86
N VAL A 198 -12.70 -5.22 -4.90
CA VAL A 198 -12.94 -4.89 -6.32
C VAL A 198 -14.35 -4.34 -6.57
N ARG A 199 -15.36 -4.82 -5.81
CA ARG A 199 -16.77 -4.41 -5.95
C ARG A 199 -17.09 -3.02 -5.37
N SER A 200 -16.09 -2.24 -4.97
CA SER A 200 -16.23 -0.95 -4.26
C SER A 200 -16.24 0.29 -5.17
N ALA A 201 -16.48 0.14 -6.47
CA ALA A 201 -16.19 1.16 -7.48
C ALA A 201 -16.86 2.54 -7.27
N SER A 202 -18.07 2.61 -6.71
CA SER A 202 -18.87 3.85 -6.73
C SER A 202 -18.34 4.97 -5.83
N TRP A 203 -17.83 4.67 -4.63
CA TRP A 203 -17.32 5.70 -3.71
C TRP A 203 -15.86 6.07 -3.96
N LEU A 204 -15.12 5.21 -4.67
CA LEU A 204 -13.74 5.45 -5.04
C LEU A 204 -13.60 6.65 -5.98
N ALA A 205 -14.57 6.88 -6.86
CA ALA A 205 -14.56 8.04 -7.76
C ALA A 205 -14.50 9.37 -6.99
N ALA A 206 -15.39 9.55 -6.01
CA ALA A 206 -15.42 10.75 -5.17
C ALA A 206 -14.13 10.89 -4.32
N LEU A 207 -13.61 9.78 -3.80
CA LEU A 207 -12.33 9.79 -3.08
C LEU A 207 -11.17 10.22 -3.99
N PHE A 208 -11.09 9.69 -5.21
CA PHE A 208 -10.02 10.01 -6.15
C PHE A 208 -10.12 11.42 -6.70
N GLU A 209 -11.33 11.94 -6.89
CA GLU A 209 -11.56 13.35 -7.21
C GLU A 209 -11.02 14.26 -6.09
N ALA A 210 -11.34 13.95 -4.83
CA ALA A 210 -10.82 14.71 -3.68
C ALA A 210 -9.29 14.61 -3.53
N LEU A 211 -8.70 13.48 -3.95
CA LEU A 211 -7.24 13.28 -3.93
C LEU A 211 -6.52 13.95 -5.09
N ALA A 212 -7.16 14.14 -6.25
CA ALA A 212 -6.51 14.60 -7.48
C ALA A 212 -5.59 15.83 -7.31
N PRO A 213 -5.95 16.88 -6.53
CA PRO A 213 -5.07 18.04 -6.30
C PRO A 213 -3.79 17.73 -5.53
N ARG A 214 -3.65 16.52 -4.97
CA ARG A 214 -2.51 16.03 -4.17
C ARG A 214 -1.64 15.04 -4.94
N LEU A 215 -2.03 14.71 -6.16
CA LEU A 215 -1.32 13.73 -6.99
C LEU A 215 -0.47 14.44 -8.04
N GLU A 216 0.68 13.87 -8.35
CA GLU A 216 1.49 14.27 -9.50
C GLU A 216 1.14 13.39 -10.70
N ASP A 217 1.15 13.97 -11.90
CA ASP A 217 0.96 13.20 -13.14
C ASP A 217 2.22 12.37 -13.45
N ARG A 218 2.35 11.29 -12.70
CA ARG A 218 3.44 10.33 -12.80
C ARG A 218 2.86 8.94 -13.02
N ALA A 219 3.53 8.15 -13.85
CA ALA A 219 3.16 6.77 -14.07
C ALA A 219 3.34 5.94 -12.78
N GLY A 220 2.39 5.02 -12.54
CA GLY A 220 2.50 4.06 -11.46
C GLY A 220 3.63 3.03 -11.64
N PRO A 221 3.74 2.06 -10.72
CA PRO A 221 4.66 0.94 -10.89
C PRO A 221 4.41 0.17 -12.20
N PRO A 222 5.44 -0.48 -12.78
CA PRO A 222 5.26 -1.33 -13.95
C PRO A 222 4.15 -2.36 -13.77
N PHE A 223 3.46 -2.69 -14.87
CA PHE A 223 2.31 -3.61 -14.92
C PHE A 223 1.05 -3.19 -14.17
N THR A 224 0.96 -1.97 -13.63
CA THR A 224 -0.28 -1.43 -13.05
C THR A 224 -1.14 -0.71 -14.11
N GLU A 225 -2.45 -0.91 -14.11
CA GLU A 225 -3.39 -0.23 -15.00
C GLU A 225 -3.43 1.28 -14.71
N PRO A 226 -3.03 2.17 -15.64
CA PRO A 226 -3.22 3.59 -15.45
C PRO A 226 -4.72 3.92 -15.55
N LEU A 227 -5.26 4.59 -14.54
CA LEU A 227 -6.68 4.98 -14.49
C LEU A 227 -6.88 6.48 -14.68
N ALA A 228 -6.00 7.30 -14.10
CA ALA A 228 -6.02 8.76 -14.18
C ALA A 228 -4.60 9.29 -13.89
N PRO A 229 -4.31 10.58 -14.15
CA PRO A 229 -3.05 11.21 -13.75
C PRO A 229 -2.71 10.91 -12.28
N GLY A 230 -1.56 10.30 -12.05
CA GLY A 230 -1.10 9.90 -10.71
C GLY A 230 -1.83 8.74 -10.04
N ILE A 231 -2.75 8.05 -10.74
CA ILE A 231 -3.50 6.90 -10.21
C ILE A 231 -3.30 5.69 -11.12
N ALA A 232 -2.79 4.61 -10.53
CA ALA A 232 -2.74 3.31 -11.18
C ALA A 232 -3.34 2.21 -10.30
N ARG A 233 -3.85 1.13 -10.90
CA ARG A 233 -4.50 0.02 -10.21
C ARG A 233 -3.80 -1.30 -10.50
N ALA A 234 -3.79 -2.19 -9.51
CA ALA A 234 -3.61 -3.62 -9.74
C ALA A 234 -4.45 -4.43 -8.76
N ASP A 235 -4.84 -5.64 -9.14
CA ASP A 235 -5.47 -6.56 -8.22
C ASP A 235 -4.43 -7.23 -7.31
N ASP A 236 -4.87 -7.53 -6.10
CA ASP A 236 -4.08 -8.23 -5.11
C ASP A 236 -3.86 -9.68 -5.57
N PRO A 237 -2.60 -10.16 -5.67
CA PRO A 237 -2.33 -11.53 -6.08
C PRO A 237 -2.69 -12.57 -5.01
N GLY A 238 -3.05 -12.13 -3.80
CA GLY A 238 -3.26 -13.01 -2.65
C GLY A 238 -1.95 -13.54 -2.06
N GLY A 239 -2.05 -14.53 -1.18
CA GLY A 239 -0.89 -15.26 -0.64
C GLY A 239 0.07 -14.45 0.23
N GLY A 240 -0.30 -13.22 0.63
CA GLY A 240 0.56 -12.34 1.43
C GLY A 240 1.68 -11.63 0.63
N MET A 241 1.78 -11.85 -0.67
CA MET A 241 2.75 -11.17 -1.53
C MET A 241 2.27 -9.79 -1.97
N SER A 242 3.22 -8.85 -2.11
CA SER A 242 2.96 -7.61 -2.83
C SER A 242 2.83 -7.88 -4.34
N PHE A 243 2.21 -6.94 -5.06
CA PHE A 243 1.94 -7.07 -6.50
C PHE A 243 3.25 -7.02 -7.24
N GLY A 244 4.13 -6.08 -6.85
CA GLY A 244 5.49 -6.01 -7.36
C GLY A 244 6.25 -7.31 -7.14
N GLN A 245 6.21 -7.88 -5.93
CA GLN A 245 6.86 -9.16 -5.65
C GLN A 245 6.35 -10.27 -6.58
N SER A 246 5.02 -10.39 -6.73
CA SER A 246 4.42 -11.38 -7.62
C SER A 246 4.88 -11.21 -9.07
N ARG A 247 4.86 -9.99 -9.63
CA ARG A 247 5.24 -9.78 -11.03
C ARG A 247 6.75 -9.89 -11.25
N CYS A 248 7.57 -9.41 -10.32
CA CYS A 248 9.02 -9.58 -10.40
C CYS A 248 9.44 -11.05 -10.30
N ALA A 249 8.75 -11.86 -9.49
CA ALA A 249 8.98 -13.30 -9.41
C ALA A 249 8.68 -14.02 -10.74
N LEU A 250 7.59 -13.66 -11.43
CA LEU A 250 7.27 -14.20 -12.75
C LEU A 250 8.35 -13.91 -13.80
N LEU A 251 8.86 -12.67 -13.82
CA LEU A 251 9.94 -12.30 -14.72
C LEU A 251 11.24 -13.03 -14.40
N ALA A 252 11.59 -13.14 -13.12
CA ALA A 252 12.76 -13.89 -12.70
C ALA A 252 12.64 -15.37 -13.08
N ALA A 253 11.48 -16.00 -12.85
CA ALA A 253 11.20 -17.38 -13.26
C ALA A 253 11.36 -17.58 -14.78
N ALA A 254 10.85 -16.65 -15.60
CA ALA A 254 11.05 -16.70 -17.05
C ALA A 254 12.54 -16.63 -17.45
N ALA A 255 13.31 -15.77 -16.79
CA ALA A 255 14.76 -15.63 -17.03
C ALA A 255 15.56 -16.86 -16.60
N TRP A 256 15.12 -17.56 -15.55
CA TRP A 256 15.71 -18.82 -15.13
C TRP A 256 15.36 -19.98 -16.06
N ALA A 257 14.10 -20.07 -16.47
CA ALA A 257 13.61 -21.16 -17.32
C ALA A 257 14.15 -21.08 -18.77
N ARG A 258 14.30 -19.87 -19.32
CA ARG A 258 14.76 -19.63 -20.70
C ARG A 258 15.83 -18.54 -20.75
N PRO A 259 17.05 -18.82 -20.28
CA PRO A 259 18.09 -17.79 -20.20
C PRO A 259 18.54 -17.24 -21.55
N GLU A 260 18.46 -18.04 -22.60
CA GLU A 260 18.73 -17.62 -23.98
C GLU A 260 17.78 -16.50 -24.44
N ALA A 261 16.57 -16.43 -23.86
CA ALA A 261 15.59 -15.41 -24.17
C ALA A 261 16.03 -14.00 -23.74
N LEU A 262 16.96 -13.86 -22.78
CA LEU A 262 17.47 -12.55 -22.38
C LEU A 262 18.25 -11.85 -23.51
N GLY A 263 18.73 -12.62 -24.51
CA GLY A 263 19.41 -12.09 -25.70
C GLY A 263 18.48 -11.62 -26.82
N ASP A 264 17.18 -11.96 -26.77
CA ASP A 264 16.23 -11.73 -27.86
C ASP A 264 14.88 -11.25 -27.32
N ALA A 265 14.41 -10.08 -27.75
CA ALA A 265 13.19 -9.47 -27.24
C ALA A 265 11.91 -10.27 -27.52
N ALA A 266 11.85 -10.97 -28.66
CA ALA A 266 10.69 -11.79 -29.02
C ALA A 266 10.64 -13.07 -28.19
N LEU A 267 11.77 -13.76 -28.05
CA LEU A 267 11.89 -14.94 -27.16
C LEU A 267 11.61 -14.55 -25.71
N TRP A 268 12.08 -13.38 -25.27
CA TRP A 268 11.79 -12.87 -23.92
C TRP A 268 10.30 -12.70 -23.68
N ARG A 269 9.60 -12.06 -24.62
CA ARG A 269 8.15 -11.87 -24.52
C ARG A 269 7.41 -13.20 -24.46
N GLU A 270 7.83 -14.19 -25.26
CA GLU A 270 7.26 -15.54 -25.23
C GLU A 270 7.49 -16.23 -23.88
N ALA A 271 8.71 -16.16 -23.34
CA ALA A 271 9.06 -16.74 -22.05
C ALA A 271 8.26 -16.14 -20.89
N VAL A 272 8.10 -14.80 -20.88
CA VAL A 272 7.28 -14.12 -19.87
C VAL A 272 5.81 -14.45 -20.02
N ALA A 273 5.27 -14.48 -21.24
CA ALA A 273 3.88 -14.85 -21.49
C ALA A 273 3.58 -16.26 -20.97
N ARG A 274 4.51 -17.21 -21.17
CA ARG A 274 4.42 -18.57 -20.64
C ARG A 274 4.41 -18.59 -19.12
N ALA A 275 5.32 -17.87 -18.46
CA ALA A 275 5.38 -17.80 -17.00
C ALA A 275 4.08 -17.20 -16.39
N PHE A 276 3.49 -16.20 -17.04
CA PHE A 276 2.18 -15.66 -16.65
C PHE A 276 1.08 -16.71 -16.81
N ALA A 277 1.01 -17.38 -17.97
CA ALA A 277 0.00 -18.39 -18.27
C ALA A 277 0.05 -19.60 -17.31
N GLU A 278 1.25 -20.04 -16.90
CA GLU A 278 1.43 -21.11 -15.92
C GLU A 278 0.85 -20.76 -14.54
N GLN A 279 0.70 -19.47 -14.22
CA GLN A 279 0.02 -18.97 -13.01
C GLN A 279 -1.44 -18.56 -13.26
N GLY A 280 -1.99 -18.86 -14.45
CA GLY A 280 -3.36 -18.46 -14.81
C GLY A 280 -3.54 -16.96 -15.05
N LEU A 281 -2.45 -16.23 -15.34
CA LEU A 281 -2.46 -14.79 -15.59
C LEU A 281 -2.30 -14.50 -17.09
N ASP A 282 -2.83 -13.35 -17.52
CA ASP A 282 -2.66 -12.84 -18.89
C ASP A 282 -1.66 -11.67 -18.92
N LEU A 283 -0.63 -11.78 -19.76
CA LEU A 283 0.36 -10.72 -19.96
C LEU A 283 -0.22 -9.48 -20.67
N ALA A 284 -1.35 -9.59 -21.37
CA ALA A 284 -2.05 -8.44 -21.93
C ALA A 284 -2.74 -7.59 -20.85
N THR A 285 -3.10 -8.20 -19.72
CA THR A 285 -3.71 -7.52 -18.56
C THR A 285 -2.95 -7.85 -17.28
N PRO A 286 -1.65 -7.50 -17.17
CA PRO A 286 -0.78 -7.98 -16.09
C PRO A 286 -1.16 -7.41 -14.71
N TRP A 287 -2.02 -6.39 -14.68
CA TRP A 287 -2.60 -5.81 -13.46
C TRP A 287 -3.73 -6.65 -12.86
N ALA A 288 -4.36 -7.54 -13.64
CA ALA A 288 -5.48 -8.34 -13.18
C ALA A 288 -5.01 -9.53 -12.33
N ALA A 289 -5.85 -9.97 -11.39
CA ALA A 289 -5.66 -11.25 -10.71
C ALA A 289 -6.22 -12.40 -11.56
N VAL A 290 -5.91 -13.64 -11.16
CA VAL A 290 -6.61 -14.82 -11.68
C VAL A 290 -8.09 -14.66 -11.32
N ALA A 291 -9.00 -14.88 -12.28
CA ALA A 291 -10.42 -14.89 -11.97
C ALA A 291 -10.70 -16.01 -10.95
N ASP A 292 -11.30 -15.66 -9.81
CA ASP A 292 -11.84 -16.66 -8.88
C ASP A 292 -12.90 -17.47 -9.65
N GLY A 293 -12.59 -18.73 -9.96
CA GLY A 293 -13.51 -19.68 -10.58
C GLY A 293 -14.64 -20.12 -9.65
#